data_AF-A0A538HS69-F1
#
_entry.id   AF-A0A538HS69-F1
#
_cell.length_a   1.000
_cell.length_b   1.000
_cell.length_c   1.000
_cell.angle_alpha   90.00
_cell.angle_beta   90.00
_cell.angle_gamma   90.00
#
_symmetry.space_group_name_H-M   'P 1'
#
loop_
_entity.id
_entity.type
_entity.pdbx_description
1 polymer ?
#
loop_
_entity_poly.entity_id
_entity_poly.type
_entity_poly.pdbx_seq_one_letter_code
_entity_poly.pdbx_strand_id
1 'polypeptide(L)'
;MNAAVATVLGTWLVDLETEELVTQLDADVAPQHVDIDLPLVVAASRSGANIVAVVNRRPPLAISHDAGRTWRESGGGLPKGTAVTVDDDNPDRILYAARNRLFVSTDGGRFWRALVLELPEITAVEFA
;
A
#
# COMPACT_ATOMS: atom_id res chain seq x y z
N MET A 1 12.71 6.92 -4.34
CA MET A 1 11.67 6.00 -4.89
C MET A 1 10.36 6.73 -4.76
N ASN A 2 9.58 6.88 -5.82
CA ASN A 2 8.43 7.78 -5.77
C ASN A 2 7.11 7.04 -5.71
N ALA A 3 6.13 7.65 -5.07
CA ALA A 3 4.76 7.19 -5.09
C ALA A 3 3.80 8.38 -5.18
N ALA A 4 2.74 8.19 -5.95
CA ALA A 4 1.58 9.05 -5.93
C ALA A 4 0.67 8.64 -4.77
N VAL A 5 0.33 9.61 -3.92
CA VAL A 5 -0.47 9.39 -2.70
C VAL A 5 -1.70 10.26 -2.75
N ALA A 6 -2.86 9.63 -2.95
CA ALA A 6 -4.14 10.32 -2.92
C ALA A 6 -4.59 10.56 -1.48
N THR A 7 -5.06 11.77 -1.23
CA THR A 7 -5.59 12.22 0.05
C THR A 7 -6.93 12.89 -0.16
N VAL A 8 -7.67 13.15 0.92
CA VAL A 8 -8.91 13.96 0.84
C VAL A 8 -8.68 15.39 0.34
N LEU A 9 -7.42 15.87 0.29
CA LEU A 9 -7.06 17.21 -0.19
C LEU A 9 -6.46 17.20 -1.61
N GLY A 10 -6.31 16.03 -2.24
CA GLY A 10 -5.70 15.85 -3.55
C GLY A 10 -4.54 14.86 -3.55
N THR A 11 -3.92 14.68 -4.72
CA THR A 11 -2.85 13.70 -4.93
C THR A 11 -1.48 14.37 -4.86
N TRP A 12 -0.55 13.74 -4.14
CA TRP A 12 0.82 14.23 -3.98
C TRP A 12 1.83 13.21 -4.47
N LEU A 13 2.85 13.67 -5.18
CA LEU A 13 4.05 12.89 -5.44
C LEU A 13 4.94 12.95 -4.20
N VAL A 14 5.28 11.80 -3.65
CA VAL A 14 6.12 11.65 -2.45
C VAL A 14 7.37 10.89 -2.83
N ASP A 15 8.53 11.38 -2.41
CA ASP A 15 9.76 10.58 -2.41
C ASP A 15 9.85 9.79 -1.10
N LEU A 16 9.78 8.47 -1.20
CA LEU A 16 9.77 7.54 -0.06
C LEU A 16 11.16 7.33 0.57
N GLU A 17 12.22 7.79 -0.11
CA GLU A 17 13.59 7.69 0.37
C GLU A 17 13.98 8.92 1.19
N THR A 18 13.71 10.12 0.66
CA THR A 18 13.93 11.39 1.39
C THR A 18 12.78 11.73 2.33
N GLU A 19 11.62 11.09 2.18
CA GLU A 19 10.39 11.32 2.96
C GLU A 19 9.79 12.72 2.76
N GLU A 20 9.92 13.26 1.56
CA GLU A 20 9.48 14.61 1.21
C GLU A 20 8.33 14.63 0.19
N LEU A 21 7.47 15.65 0.30
CA LEU A 21 6.48 15.97 -0.73
C LEU A 21 7.17 16.69 -1.88
N VAL A 22 7.14 16.08 -3.07
CA VAL A 22 7.79 16.60 -4.26
C VAL A 22 6.91 17.64 -4.93
N THR A 23 5.67 17.26 -5.27
CA THR A 23 4.70 18.15 -5.92
C THR A 23 3.29 17.63 -5.76
N GLN A 24 2.29 18.49 -5.96
CA GLN A 24 0.91 18.06 -6.15
C GLN A 24 0.73 17.57 -7.60
N LEU A 25 -0.08 16.52 -7.78
CA LEU A 25 -0.41 15.94 -9.07
C LEU A 25 -1.88 16.27 -9.42
N ASP A 26 -2.13 16.58 -10.69
CA ASP A 26 -3.50 16.72 -11.22
C ASP A 26 -4.17 15.36 -11.49
N ALA A 27 -3.41 14.26 -11.34
CA ALA A 27 -3.89 12.91 -11.56
C ALA A 27 -4.70 12.40 -10.35
N ASP A 28 -5.82 11.74 -10.65
CA ASP A 28 -6.62 11.03 -9.66
C ASP A 28 -6.11 9.60 -9.53
N VAL A 29 -5.45 9.29 -8.41
CA VAL A 29 -5.00 7.93 -8.10
C VAL A 29 -6.16 7.22 -7.41
N ALA A 30 -6.75 6.26 -8.12
CA ALA A 30 -7.84 5.45 -7.59
C ALA A 30 -7.28 4.16 -6.94
N PRO A 31 -7.95 3.61 -5.92
CA PRO A 31 -7.60 2.30 -5.37
C PRO A 31 -7.62 1.22 -6.46
N GLN A 32 -6.59 0.39 -6.51
CA GLN A 32 -6.55 -0.75 -7.42
C GLN A 32 -7.64 -1.77 -7.03
N HIS A 33 -8.39 -2.24 -8.04
CA HIS A 33 -9.42 -3.26 -7.87
C HIS A 33 -8.84 -4.61 -8.29
N VAL A 34 -8.67 -5.52 -7.32
CA VAL A 34 -8.21 -6.89 -7.58
C VAL A 34 -9.31 -7.85 -7.18
N ASP A 35 -9.79 -8.65 -8.13
CA ASP A 35 -10.80 -9.69 -7.88
C ASP A 35 -10.19 -10.82 -7.05
N ILE A 36 -10.49 -10.83 -5.76
CA ILE A 36 -10.02 -11.84 -4.80
C ILE A 36 -11.17 -12.31 -3.90
N ASP A 37 -11.21 -13.61 -3.66
CA ASP A 37 -12.20 -14.22 -2.76
C ASP A 37 -11.69 -14.21 -1.31
N LEU A 38 -11.54 -13.01 -0.76
CA LEU A 38 -11.23 -12.80 0.65
C LEU A 38 -12.36 -12.01 1.33
N PRO A 39 -12.74 -12.39 2.56
CA PRO A 39 -13.67 -11.58 3.34
C PRO A 39 -13.00 -10.29 3.82
N LEU A 40 -13.79 -9.22 3.95
CA LEU A 40 -13.38 -7.96 4.60
C LEU A 40 -12.23 -7.20 3.92
N VAL A 41 -12.07 -7.34 2.60
CA VAL A 41 -11.06 -6.59 1.84
C VAL A 41 -11.39 -5.10 1.85
N VAL A 42 -10.36 -4.29 2.12
CA VAL A 42 -10.40 -2.82 2.08
C VAL A 42 -9.76 -2.30 0.80
N ALA A 43 -8.59 -2.83 0.47
CA ALA A 43 -7.83 -2.51 -0.73
C ALA A 43 -6.97 -3.72 -1.11
N ALA A 44 -6.60 -3.85 -2.37
CA ALA A 44 -5.66 -4.88 -2.79
C ALA A 44 -4.81 -4.38 -3.95
N SER A 45 -3.60 -4.94 -4.07
CA SER A 45 -2.72 -4.67 -5.19
C SER A 45 -2.02 -5.93 -5.66
N ARG A 46 -1.72 -6.00 -6.96
CA ARG A 46 -1.12 -7.17 -7.61
C ARG A 46 0.06 -6.76 -8.47
N SER A 47 1.14 -7.53 -8.35
CA SER A 47 2.27 -7.55 -9.28
C SER A 47 2.58 -9.01 -9.64
N GLY A 48 2.28 -9.38 -10.89
CA GLY A 48 2.37 -10.78 -11.35
C GLY A 48 1.54 -11.75 -10.50
N ALA A 49 2.22 -12.72 -9.88
CA ALA A 49 1.59 -13.69 -8.98
C ALA A 49 1.49 -13.20 -7.51
N ASN A 50 2.14 -12.09 -7.18
CA ASN A 50 2.10 -11.50 -5.84
C ASN A 50 0.85 -10.65 -5.70
N ILE A 51 0.08 -10.88 -4.65
CA ILE A 51 -1.09 -10.08 -4.30
C ILE A 51 -0.98 -9.68 -2.84
N VAL A 52 -1.15 -8.40 -2.56
CA VAL A 52 -1.19 -7.85 -1.22
C VAL A 52 -2.57 -7.27 -1.00
N ALA A 53 -3.28 -7.74 0.02
CA ALA A 53 -4.62 -7.28 0.36
C ALA A 53 -4.64 -6.70 1.78
N VAL A 54 -5.19 -5.50 1.92
CA VAL A 54 -5.60 -4.93 3.20
C VAL A 54 -6.95 -5.49 3.58
N VAL A 55 -7.06 -5.99 4.81
CA VAL A 55 -8.28 -6.60 5.33
C VAL A 55 -8.67 -5.96 6.66
N ASN A 56 -9.96 -5.80 6.92
CA ASN A 56 -10.48 -5.20 8.16
C ASN A 56 -10.47 -6.22 9.34
N ARG A 57 -9.29 -6.78 9.61
CA ARG A 57 -8.98 -7.69 10.72
C ARG A 57 -7.56 -7.46 11.23
N ARG A 58 -7.13 -8.22 12.23
CA ARG A 58 -5.73 -8.24 12.69
C ARG A 58 -5.11 -9.62 12.47
N PRO A 59 -3.90 -9.70 11.88
CA PRO A 59 -3.14 -8.57 11.33
C PRO A 59 -3.79 -8.03 10.03
N PRO A 60 -3.51 -6.76 9.64
CA PRO A 60 -4.31 -6.05 8.62
C PRO A 60 -3.94 -6.39 7.18
N LEU A 61 -2.99 -7.31 6.94
CA LEU A 61 -2.59 -7.71 5.59
C LEU A 61 -2.76 -9.21 5.39
N ALA A 62 -3.16 -9.57 4.17
CA ALA A 62 -3.05 -10.91 3.61
C ALA A 62 -2.19 -10.83 2.34
N ILE A 63 -1.15 -11.66 2.24
CA ILE A 63 -0.23 -11.71 1.11
C ILE A 63 -0.34 -13.08 0.45
N SER A 64 -0.45 -13.10 -0.86
CA SER A 64 -0.36 -14.29 -1.69
C SER A 64 0.85 -14.15 -2.63
N HIS A 65 1.56 -15.26 -2.84
CA HIS A 65 2.66 -15.36 -3.81
C HIS A 65 2.33 -16.32 -4.96
N ASP A 66 1.10 -16.83 -5.01
CA ASP A 66 0.66 -17.86 -5.94
C ASP A 66 -0.64 -17.49 -6.66
N ALA A 67 -0.80 -16.19 -6.93
CA ALA A 67 -1.93 -15.57 -7.62
C ALA A 67 -3.28 -15.74 -6.90
N GLY A 68 -3.27 -15.74 -5.56
CA GLY A 68 -4.46 -15.81 -4.72
C GLY A 68 -4.93 -17.22 -4.39
N ARG A 69 -4.14 -18.26 -4.70
CA ARG A 69 -4.47 -19.66 -4.36
C ARG A 69 -4.30 -19.92 -2.87
N THR A 70 -3.25 -19.37 -2.27
CA THR A 70 -3.01 -19.40 -0.83
C THR A 70 -2.69 -18.00 -0.30
N TRP A 71 -3.04 -17.77 0.96
CA TRP A 71 -2.90 -16.49 1.62
C TRP A 71 -2.18 -16.65 2.95
N ARG A 72 -1.28 -15.70 3.25
CA ARG A 72 -0.57 -15.61 4.52
C ARG A 72 -0.90 -14.30 5.19
N GLU A 73 -1.19 -14.35 6.47
CA GLU A 73 -1.40 -13.15 7.28
C GLU A 73 -0.07 -12.44 7.52
N SER A 74 -0.05 -11.12 7.36
CA SER A 74 1.12 -10.26 7.60
C SER A 74 0.69 -8.89 8.16
N GLY A 75 1.66 -8.04 8.47
CA GLY A 75 1.42 -6.69 9.00
C GLY A 75 1.25 -6.65 10.52
N GLY A 76 1.82 -7.61 11.25
CA GLY A 76 1.85 -7.56 12.71
C GLY A 76 2.44 -6.23 13.21
N GLY A 77 1.67 -5.49 14.00
CA GLY A 77 2.08 -4.16 14.49
C GLY A 77 1.72 -2.99 13.57
N LEU A 78 1.24 -3.23 12.34
CA LEU A 78 0.73 -2.16 11.50
C LEU A 78 -0.62 -1.62 12.02
N PRO A 79 -0.90 -0.32 11.83
CA PRO A 79 -2.21 0.25 12.12
C PRO A 79 -3.28 -0.31 11.16
N LYS A 80 -4.54 0.06 11.36
CA LYS A 80 -5.60 -0.20 10.37
C LYS A 80 -5.24 0.49 9.04
N GLY A 81 -5.27 -0.28 7.96
CA GLY A 81 -4.91 0.17 6.62
C GLY A 81 -6.10 0.77 5.86
N THR A 82 -5.78 1.66 4.93
CA THR A 82 -6.73 2.27 3.99
C THR A 82 -6.39 1.91 2.54
N ALA A 83 -5.09 1.82 2.20
CA ALA A 83 -4.64 1.49 0.86
C ALA A 83 -3.32 0.70 0.88
N VAL A 84 -3.03 0.02 -0.23
CA VAL A 84 -1.75 -0.67 -0.45
C VAL A 84 -1.44 -0.70 -1.94
N THR A 85 -0.16 -0.66 -2.28
CA THR A 85 0.35 -0.89 -3.64
C THR A 85 1.62 -1.73 -3.60
N VAL A 86 1.81 -2.59 -4.60
CA VAL A 86 3.04 -3.35 -4.82
C VAL A 86 3.70 -2.87 -6.11
N ASP A 87 5.02 -2.72 -6.08
CA ASP A 87 5.80 -2.27 -7.24
C ASP A 87 5.82 -3.36 -8.32
N ASP A 88 5.43 -3.00 -9.54
CA ASP A 88 5.38 -3.92 -10.68
C ASP A 88 6.78 -4.35 -11.14
N ASP A 89 7.79 -3.49 -10.98
CA ASP A 89 9.18 -3.79 -11.33
C ASP A 89 9.88 -4.61 -10.24
N ASN A 90 9.42 -4.49 -8.99
CA ASN A 90 10.00 -5.23 -7.86
C ASN A 90 8.95 -5.55 -6.77
N PRO A 91 8.34 -6.75 -6.80
CA PRO A 91 7.29 -7.14 -5.86
C PRO A 91 7.70 -7.20 -4.38
N ASP A 92 9.00 -7.14 -4.06
CA ASP A 92 9.46 -7.03 -2.67
C ASP A 92 9.19 -5.62 -2.10
N ARG A 93 8.96 -4.62 -2.96
CA ARG A 93 8.60 -3.26 -2.58
C ARG A 93 7.09 -3.13 -2.47
N ILE A 94 6.64 -2.81 -1.26
CA ILE A 94 5.23 -2.64 -0.96
C ILE A 94 5.06 -1.34 -0.17
N LEU A 95 4.13 -0.50 -0.60
CA LEU A 95 3.73 0.70 0.12
C LEU A 95 2.35 0.47 0.73
N TYR A 96 2.27 0.61 2.05
CA TYR A 96 1.06 0.47 2.83
C TYR A 96 0.68 1.82 3.44
N ALA A 97 -0.59 2.19 3.30
CA ALA A 97 -1.14 3.38 3.91
C ALA A 97 -2.05 3.01 5.08
N ALA A 98 -1.77 3.61 6.23
CA ALA A 98 -2.76 3.82 7.27
C ALA A 98 -3.49 5.15 7.03
N ARG A 99 -4.35 5.56 7.97
CA ARG A 99 -5.12 6.81 7.84
C ARG A 99 -4.27 8.03 7.46
N ASN A 100 -3.14 8.25 8.12
CA ASN A 100 -2.33 9.46 7.93
C ASN A 100 -0.83 9.20 7.76
N ARG A 101 -0.42 7.94 7.69
CA ARG A 101 1.00 7.55 7.67
C ARG A 101 1.23 6.43 6.68
N LEU A 102 2.37 6.52 6.01
CA LEU A 102 2.87 5.53 5.06
C LEU A 102 3.87 4.59 5.73
N PHE A 103 3.89 3.35 5.25
CA PHE A 103 4.82 2.31 5.65
C PHE A 103 5.36 1.64 4.40
N VAL A 104 6.67 1.50 4.31
CA VAL A 104 7.32 0.84 3.18
C VAL A 104 7.94 -0.48 3.64
N SER A 105 7.76 -1.50 2.82
CA SER A 105 8.50 -2.75 2.91
C SER A 105 9.37 -2.90 1.66
N THR A 106 10.54 -3.52 1.80
CA THR A 106 11.47 -3.81 0.70
C THR A 106 11.86 -5.29 0.65
N ASP A 107 11.11 -6.15 1.36
CA ASP A 107 11.37 -7.58 1.51
C ASP A 107 10.10 -8.43 1.40
N GLY A 108 9.11 -7.93 0.66
CA GLY A 108 7.85 -8.62 0.40
C GLY A 108 6.89 -8.60 1.59
N GLY A 109 6.97 -7.58 2.44
CA GLY A 109 6.04 -7.36 3.55
C GLY A 109 6.41 -8.10 4.82
N ARG A 110 7.67 -8.53 4.98
CA ARG A 110 8.17 -9.17 6.21
C ARG A 110 8.52 -8.12 7.26
N PHE A 111 9.24 -7.07 6.85
CA PHE A 111 9.55 -5.92 7.69
C PHE A 111 8.96 -4.64 7.09
N TRP A 112 8.54 -3.74 7.97
CA TRP A 112 7.89 -2.48 7.62
C TRP A 112 8.60 -1.33 8.30
N ARG A 113 8.93 -0.30 7.53
CA ARG A 113 9.47 0.96 8.00
C ARG A 113 8.40 2.03 7.90
N ALA A 114 8.08 2.67 9.02
CA ALA A 114 7.20 3.83 9.01
C ALA A 114 7.94 5.04 8.41
N LEU A 115 7.26 5.79 7.54
CA LEU A 115 7.74 7.09 7.11
C LEU A 115 7.32 8.15 8.13
N VAL A 116 8.18 9.14 8.37
CA VAL A 116 7.94 10.25 9.28
C VAL A 116 6.84 11.17 8.74
N LEU A 117 6.81 11.35 7.41
CA LEU A 117 5.81 12.15 6.70
C LEU A 117 4.38 11.76 7.10
N GLU A 118 3.58 12.76 7.46
CA GLU A 118 2.15 12.61 7.72
C GLU A 118 1.34 13.32 6.63
N LEU A 119 0.27 12.65 6.21
CA LEU A 119 -0.63 13.11 5.16
C LEU A 119 -2.09 13.11 5.65
N PRO A 120 -2.93 14.04 5.19
CA PRO A 120 -4.31 14.14 5.64
C PRO A 120 -5.18 13.06 5.00
N GLU A 121 -5.54 12.02 5.75
CA GLU A 121 -6.51 10.99 5.33
C GLU A 121 -6.24 10.38 3.94
N ILE A 122 -5.33 9.41 3.90
CA ILE A 122 -4.87 8.74 2.69
C ILE A 122 -5.94 7.77 2.17
N THR A 123 -6.30 7.92 0.90
CA THR A 123 -7.36 7.15 0.23
C THR A 123 -6.83 6.14 -0.77
N ALA A 124 -5.72 6.42 -1.44
CA ALA A 124 -5.07 5.51 -2.38
C ALA A 124 -3.56 5.78 -2.47
N VAL A 125 -2.81 4.78 -2.94
CA VAL A 125 -1.36 4.87 -3.18
C VAL A 125 -1.01 4.10 -4.45
N GLU A 126 -0.03 4.61 -5.20
CA GLU A 126 0.50 3.97 -6.41
C GLU A 126 1.99 4.32 -6.55
N PHE A 127 2.82 3.36 -6.96
CA PHE A 127 4.23 3.65 -7.28
C PHE A 127 4.31 4.47 -8.58
N ALA A 128 5.28 5.39 -8.66
CA ALA A 128 5.46 6.33 -9.77
C ALA A 128 6.87 6.27 -10.37
#